data_AF-A0A2U0T0G0-F1
#
_entry.id   AF-A0A2U0T0G0-F1
#
_cell.length_a   1.000
_cell.length_b   1.000
_cell.length_c   1.000
_cell.angle_alpha   90.00
_cell.angle_beta   90.00
_cell.angle_gamma   90.00
#
_symmetry.space_group_name_H-M   'P 1'
#
loop_
_entity.id
_entity.type
_entity.pdbx_description
1 polymer ?
#
loop_
_entity_poly.entity_id
_entity_poly.type
_entity_poly.pdbx_seq_one_letter_code
_entity_poly.pdbx_strand_id
1 'polypeptide(L)'
;MPAQRPLQLAIAYAATLCVFLAIDALWLAVLMKPVYAAALGPLLAESPRWAPAVLFYLLYVAGLLVFAILPGLRARRGRTAAALGALLGLLAYGTYDLSNYATLRDWPLGLTAIDMAWGAVLSAVSATAGYLAASRLGR
;
A
#
# COMPACT_ATOMS: atom_id res chain seq x y z
N MET A 1 11.63 23.73 11.48
CA MET A 1 10.97 22.42 11.71
C MET A 1 12.01 21.45 12.24
N PRO A 2 11.77 20.71 13.33
CA PRO A 2 12.74 19.74 13.81
C PRO A 2 12.95 18.65 12.76
N ALA A 3 14.22 18.30 12.48
CA ALA A 3 14.56 17.19 11.60
C ALA A 3 14.04 15.88 12.20
N GLN A 4 13.45 15.01 11.39
CA GLN A 4 13.08 13.67 11.87
C GLN A 4 14.35 12.88 12.19
N ARG A 5 14.36 12.25 13.37
CA ARG A 5 15.49 11.40 13.77
C ARG A 5 15.53 10.14 12.89
N PRO A 6 16.72 9.61 12.54
CA PRO A 6 16.83 8.41 11.72
C PRO A 6 16.08 7.20 12.32
N LEU A 7 16.14 7.05 13.65
CA LEU A 7 15.39 6.02 14.37
C LEU A 7 13.86 6.16 14.23
N GLN A 8 13.35 7.39 14.20
CA GLN A 8 11.91 7.65 14.04
C GLN A 8 11.43 7.21 12.65
N LEU A 9 12.23 7.47 11.61
CA LEU A 9 11.92 7.05 10.24
C LEU A 9 12.03 5.53 10.08
N ALA A 10 13.02 4.90 10.71
CA ALA A 10 13.17 3.44 10.72
C ALA A 10 11.95 2.76 11.37
N ILE A 11 11.46 3.29 12.50
CA ILE A 11 10.26 2.77 13.18
C ILE A 11 9.01 2.99 12.33
N ALA A 12 8.85 4.17 11.71
CA ALA A 12 7.75 4.41 10.78
C ALA A 12 7.75 3.39 9.64
N TYR A 13 8.91 3.17 9.01
CA TYR A 13 9.06 2.22 7.91
C TYR A 13 8.71 0.79 8.34
N ALA A 14 9.33 0.30 9.42
CA ALA A 14 9.14 -1.06 9.91
C ALA A 14 7.68 -1.31 10.32
N ALA A 15 7.06 -0.38 11.06
CA ALA A 15 5.66 -0.49 11.46
C ALA A 15 4.72 -0.50 10.25
N THR A 16 4.97 0.37 9.26
CA THR A 16 4.19 0.42 8.02
C THR A 16 4.33 -0.88 7.24
N LEU A 17 5.56 -1.39 7.07
CA LEU A 17 5.83 -2.62 6.35
C LEU A 17 5.12 -3.82 7.00
N CYS A 18 5.23 -3.96 8.32
CA CYS A 18 4.58 -5.05 9.05
C CYS A 18 3.05 -5.00 8.91
N VAL A 19 2.44 -3.82 9.08
CA VAL A 19 0.99 -3.66 8.97
C VAL A 19 0.51 -3.89 7.54
N PHE A 20 1.22 -3.31 6.56
CA PHE A 20 0.90 -3.50 5.15
C PHE A 20 0.93 -4.97 4.76
N LEU A 21 2.03 -5.67 5.06
CA LEU A 21 2.18 -7.09 4.74
C LEU A 21 1.15 -7.96 5.45
N ALA A 22 0.84 -7.70 6.72
CA ALA A 22 -0.12 -8.49 7.48
C ALA A 22 -1.54 -8.37 6.90
N ILE A 23 -1.97 -7.14 6.58
CA ILE A 23 -3.30 -6.89 6.03
C ILE A 23 -3.38 -7.38 4.58
N ASP A 24 -2.36 -7.14 3.77
CA ASP A 24 -2.36 -7.52 2.36
C ASP A 24 -2.23 -9.04 2.16
N ALA A 25 -1.47 -9.73 3.03
CA ALA A 25 -1.43 -11.19 3.02
C ALA A 25 -2.81 -11.80 3.31
N LEU A 26 -3.57 -11.21 4.25
CA LEU A 26 -4.95 -11.64 4.52
C LEU A 26 -5.85 -11.42 3.28
N TRP A 27 -5.71 -10.27 2.63
CA TRP A 27 -6.45 -9.95 1.41
C TRP A 27 -6.16 -10.97 0.29
N LEU A 28 -4.89 -11.17 -0.03
CA LEU A 28 -4.46 -12.02 -1.14
C LEU A 28 -4.69 -13.51 -0.86
N ALA A 29 -4.37 -14.00 0.34
CA ALA A 29 -4.40 -15.42 0.64
C ALA A 29 -5.80 -15.95 0.97
N VAL A 30 -6.68 -15.10 1.52
CA VAL A 30 -7.97 -15.51 2.06
C VAL A 30 -9.13 -14.87 1.32
N LEU A 31 -9.17 -13.53 1.27
CA LEU A 31 -10.37 -12.82 0.81
C LEU A 31 -10.53 -12.84 -0.71
N MET A 32 -9.47 -12.52 -1.45
CA MET A 32 -9.53 -12.34 -2.89
C MET A 32 -8.93 -13.48 -3.69
N LYS A 33 -8.29 -14.46 -3.05
CA LYS A 33 -7.77 -15.66 -3.72
C LYS A 33 -8.74 -16.27 -4.73
N PRO A 34 -10.02 -16.56 -4.41
CA PRO A 34 -10.95 -17.15 -5.38
C PRO A 34 -11.34 -16.17 -6.49
N VAL A 35 -11.46 -14.87 -6.16
CA VAL A 35 -11.81 -13.83 -7.14
C VAL A 35 -10.69 -13.65 -8.16
N TYR A 36 -9.44 -13.52 -7.72
CA TYR A 36 -8.28 -13.43 -8.60
C TYR A 36 -8.11 -14.69 -9.45
N ALA A 37 -8.30 -15.89 -8.88
CA ALA A 37 -8.19 -17.14 -9.64
C ALA A 37 -9.26 -17.23 -10.73
N ALA A 38 -10.50 -16.82 -10.46
CA ALA A 38 -11.57 -16.82 -11.44
C ALA A 38 -11.42 -15.72 -12.51
N ALA A 39 -10.98 -14.53 -12.09
CA ALA A 39 -10.87 -13.35 -12.95
C ALA A 39 -9.61 -13.36 -13.83
N LEU A 40 -8.49 -13.81 -13.28
CA LEU A 40 -7.17 -13.71 -13.91
C LEU A 40 -6.54 -15.09 -14.18
N GLY A 41 -7.22 -16.20 -13.93
CA GLY A 41 -6.66 -17.57 -14.00
C GLY A 41 -5.73 -17.83 -15.20
N PRO A 42 -6.14 -17.54 -16.45
CA PRO A 42 -5.29 -17.72 -17.63
C PRO A 42 -4.07 -16.78 -17.71
N LEU A 43 -4.09 -15.66 -16.99
CA LEU A 43 -3.01 -14.65 -16.91
C LEU A 43 -2.07 -14.89 -15.73
N LEU A 44 -2.48 -15.69 -14.73
CA LEU A 44 -1.68 -15.97 -13.54
C LEU A 44 -0.50 -16.88 -13.90
N ALA A 45 0.68 -16.53 -13.39
CA ALA A 45 1.84 -17.41 -13.48
C ALA A 45 1.61 -18.67 -12.62
N GLU A 46 2.18 -19.81 -13.04
CA GLU A 46 2.12 -21.07 -12.29
C GLU A 46 2.65 -20.94 -10.85
N SER A 47 3.63 -20.04 -10.65
CA SER A 47 4.14 -19.68 -9.34
C SER A 47 4.44 -18.19 -9.23
N PRO A 48 4.28 -17.59 -8.03
CA PRO A 48 4.64 -16.20 -7.81
C PRO A 48 6.13 -15.95 -8.05
N ARG A 49 6.44 -14.87 -8.77
CA ARG A 49 7.81 -14.36 -8.89
C ARG A 49 8.14 -13.57 -7.63
N TRP A 50 8.83 -14.20 -6.68
CA TRP A 50 9.08 -13.61 -5.35
C TRP A 50 9.94 -12.35 -5.37
N ALA A 51 10.98 -12.29 -6.21
CA ALA A 51 11.86 -11.14 -6.28
C ALA A 51 11.13 -9.81 -6.59
N PRO A 52 10.32 -9.69 -7.67
CA PRO A 52 9.57 -8.46 -7.92
C PRO A 52 8.50 -8.19 -6.85
N ALA A 53 7.89 -9.23 -6.26
CA ALA A 53 6.92 -9.05 -5.17
C ALA A 53 7.55 -8.42 -3.92
N VAL A 54 8.70 -8.95 -3.47
CA VAL A 54 9.44 -8.39 -2.34
C VAL A 54 9.89 -6.96 -2.63
N LEU A 55 10.43 -6.73 -3.83
CA LEU A 55 10.87 -5.39 -4.24
C LEU A 55 9.72 -4.38 -4.23
N PHE A 56 8.53 -4.78 -4.72
CA PHE A 56 7.33 -3.96 -4.65
C PHE A 56 7.02 -3.53 -3.22
N TYR A 57 6.92 -4.47 -2.27
CA TYR A 57 6.58 -4.12 -0.88
C TYR A 57 7.59 -3.14 -0.28
N LEU A 58 8.88 -3.37 -0.49
CA LEU A 58 9.93 -2.52 0.06
C LEU A 58 9.89 -1.10 -0.52
N LEU A 59 9.73 -0.98 -1.84
CA LEU A 59 9.66 0.31 -2.55
C LEU A 59 8.37 1.05 -2.24
N TYR A 60 7.24 0.33 -2.23
CA TYR A 60 5.93 0.94 -2.00
C TYR A 60 5.80 1.52 -0.60
N VAL A 61 6.29 0.80 0.42
CA VAL A 61 6.34 1.30 1.80
C VAL A 61 7.31 2.48 1.94
N ALA A 62 8.42 2.49 1.18
CA ALA A 62 9.29 3.67 1.12
C ALA A 62 8.54 4.89 0.52
N GLY A 63 7.73 4.66 -0.51
CA GLY A 63 6.81 5.66 -1.06
C GLY A 63 5.82 6.19 -0.02
N LEU A 64 5.16 5.31 0.74
CA LEU A 64 4.26 5.73 1.83
C LEU A 64 4.99 6.53 2.90
N LEU A 65 6.23 6.14 3.24
CA LEU A 65 7.05 6.90 4.17
C LEU A 65 7.28 8.33 3.68
N VAL A 66 7.73 8.49 2.43
CA VAL A 66 8.11 9.80 1.86
C VAL A 66 6.90 10.68 1.57
N PHE A 67 5.86 10.13 0.96
CA PHE A 67 4.74 10.91 0.43
C PHE A 67 3.55 11.04 1.38
N ALA A 68 3.42 10.19 2.41
CA ALA A 68 2.29 10.23 3.34
C ALA A 68 2.72 10.42 4.79
N ILE A 69 3.60 9.56 5.31
CA ILE A 69 3.96 9.54 6.72
C ILE A 69 4.82 10.76 7.08
N LEU A 70 5.82 11.08 6.27
CA LEU A 70 6.72 12.21 6.51
C LEU A 70 5.97 13.56 6.52
N PRO A 71 5.07 13.86 5.56
CA PRO A 71 4.16 15.01 5.66
C PRO A 71 3.29 14.98 6.92
N GLY A 72 2.73 13.83 7.28
CA GLY A 72 1.93 13.67 8.50
C GLY A 72 2.70 13.99 9.77
N LEU A 73 3.95 13.51 9.89
CA LEU A 73 4.85 13.80 10.99
C LEU A 73 5.22 15.29 11.05
N ARG A 74 5.54 15.92 9.91
CA ARG A 74 5.85 17.37 9.83
C ARG A 74 4.66 18.23 10.26
N ALA A 75 3.46 17.84 9.82
CA ALA A 75 2.21 18.52 10.16
C ALA A 75 1.68 18.16 11.56
N ARG A 76 2.25 17.15 12.23
CA ARG A 76 1.74 16.53 13.46
C ARG A 76 0.25 16.15 13.37
N ARG A 77 -0.15 15.62 12.21
CA ARG A 77 -1.55 15.27 11.90
C ARG A 77 -1.63 13.88 11.26
N GLY A 78 -2.17 12.91 12.00
CA GLY A 78 -2.39 11.56 11.48
C GLY A 78 -3.36 11.52 10.30
N ARG A 79 -4.34 12.43 10.26
CA ARG A 79 -5.27 12.60 9.12
C ARG A 79 -4.53 12.92 7.81
N THR A 80 -3.43 13.65 7.87
CA THR A 80 -2.61 13.95 6.70
C THR A 80 -1.92 12.70 6.18
N ALA A 81 -1.37 11.86 7.08
CA ALA A 81 -0.80 10.57 6.68
C ALA A 81 -1.85 9.62 6.09
N ALA A 82 -3.05 9.56 6.69
CA ALA A 82 -4.15 8.75 6.19
C ALA A 82 -4.60 9.21 4.78
N ALA A 83 -4.86 10.51 4.59
CA ALA A 83 -5.37 11.03 3.32
C ALA A 83 -4.35 10.92 2.18
N LEU A 84 -3.09 11.26 2.44
CA LEU A 84 -2.02 11.11 1.43
C LEU A 84 -1.68 9.65 1.16
N GLY A 85 -1.76 8.79 2.19
CA GLY A 85 -1.65 7.34 2.03
C GLY A 85 -2.76 6.79 1.15
N ALA A 86 -4.00 7.19 1.39
CA ALA A 86 -5.15 6.82 0.56
C ALA A 86 -4.97 7.25 -0.90
N LEU A 87 -4.54 8.50 -1.11
CA LEU A 87 -4.30 9.04 -2.45
C LEU A 87 -3.19 8.26 -3.17
N LEU A 88 -2.06 7.99 -2.50
CA LEU A 88 -0.98 7.20 -3.09
C LEU A 88 -1.43 5.75 -3.39
N GLY A 89 -2.23 5.16 -2.51
CA GLY A 89 -2.95 3.90 -2.70
C GLY A 89 -3.75 3.87 -3.98
N LEU A 90 -4.70 4.79 -4.08
CA LEU A 90 -5.59 4.93 -5.21
C LEU A 90 -4.83 5.11 -6.53
N LEU A 91 -3.80 5.95 -6.53
CA LEU A 91 -3.02 6.23 -7.74
C LEU A 91 -2.16 5.03 -8.15
N ALA A 92 -1.53 4.33 -7.21
CA ALA A 92 -0.67 3.19 -7.54
C ALA A 92 -1.48 2.00 -8.07
N TYR A 93 -2.54 1.63 -7.36
CA TYR A 93 -3.44 0.56 -7.79
C TYR A 93 -4.19 0.97 -9.05
N GLY A 94 -4.71 2.20 -9.12
CA GLY A 94 -5.32 2.72 -10.34
C GLY A 94 -4.38 2.73 -11.54
N THR A 95 -3.09 3.02 -11.36
CA THR A 95 -2.12 2.96 -12.46
C THR A 95 -2.01 1.54 -13.01
N TYR A 96 -1.96 0.52 -12.15
CA TYR A 96 -1.92 -0.87 -12.58
C TYR A 96 -3.26 -1.29 -13.22
N ASP A 97 -4.36 -1.13 -12.48
CA ASP A 97 -5.67 -1.65 -12.87
C ASP A 97 -6.29 -0.92 -14.07
N LEU A 98 -6.21 0.41 -14.12
CA LEU A 98 -6.76 1.18 -15.25
C LEU A 98 -5.93 0.99 -16.51
N SER A 99 -4.60 0.86 -16.38
CA SER A 99 -3.75 0.57 -17.55
C SER A 99 -4.04 -0.81 -18.12
N ASN A 100 -4.20 -1.82 -17.26
CA ASN A 100 -4.59 -3.16 -17.71
C ASN A 100 -5.99 -3.17 -18.33
N TYR A 101 -6.96 -2.50 -17.70
CA TYR A 101 -8.31 -2.37 -18.26
C TYR A 101 -8.32 -1.67 -19.63
N ALA A 102 -7.45 -0.69 -19.84
CA ALA A 102 -7.34 0.00 -21.11
C ALA A 102 -6.63 -0.81 -22.22
N THR A 103 -5.78 -1.78 -21.86
CA THR A 103 -4.86 -2.42 -22.82
C THR A 103 -5.12 -3.91 -23.03
N LEU A 104 -5.71 -4.61 -22.06
CA LEU A 104 -5.98 -6.05 -22.12
C LEU A 104 -7.47 -6.29 -22.46
N ARG A 105 -7.72 -7.23 -23.38
CA ARG A 105 -9.05 -7.48 -23.95
C ARG A 105 -10.11 -7.87 -22.91
N ASP A 106 -9.74 -8.76 -21.98
CA ASP A 106 -10.68 -9.40 -21.06
C ASP A 106 -10.41 -9.03 -19.58
N TRP A 107 -9.86 -7.83 -19.33
CA TRP A 107 -9.61 -7.38 -17.95
C TRP A 107 -10.91 -7.01 -17.23
N PRO A 108 -11.16 -7.51 -16.02
CA PRO A 108 -12.44 -7.31 -15.33
C PRO A 108 -12.52 -5.93 -14.64
N LEU A 109 -13.44 -5.07 -15.11
CA LEU A 109 -13.70 -3.75 -14.53
C LEU A 109 -14.08 -3.81 -13.03
N GLY A 110 -14.82 -4.85 -12.63
CA GLY A 110 -15.16 -5.07 -11.23
C GLY A 110 -13.93 -5.27 -10.35
N LEU A 111 -12.92 -5.98 -10.86
CA LEU A 111 -11.66 -6.17 -10.16
C LEU A 111 -10.90 -4.85 -10.02
N THR A 112 -10.81 -4.07 -11.10
CA THR A 112 -10.22 -2.73 -11.09
C THR A 112 -10.80 -1.84 -9.99
N ALA A 113 -12.13 -1.77 -9.88
CA ALA A 113 -12.79 -0.93 -8.88
C ALA A 113 -12.50 -1.41 -7.43
N ILE A 114 -12.52 -2.73 -7.21
CA ILE A 114 -12.25 -3.34 -5.91
C ILE A 114 -10.79 -3.09 -5.50
N ASP A 115 -9.84 -3.35 -6.39
CA ASP A 115 -8.40 -3.23 -6.12
C ASP A 115 -8.01 -1.76 -5.89
N MET A 116 -8.57 -0.82 -6.63
CA MET A 116 -8.37 0.62 -6.40
C MET A 116 -8.88 1.06 -5.02
N ALA A 117 -10.09 0.63 -4.65
CA ALA A 117 -10.66 0.95 -3.34
C ALA A 117 -9.84 0.30 -2.20
N TRP A 118 -9.43 -0.95 -2.38
CA TRP A 118 -8.57 -1.66 -1.45
C TRP A 118 -7.21 -0.98 -1.29
N GLY A 119 -6.55 -0.65 -2.39
CA GLY A 119 -5.26 0.05 -2.40
C GLY A 119 -5.31 1.36 -1.63
N ALA A 120 -6.39 2.13 -1.78
CA ALA A 120 -6.61 3.35 -0.99
C ALA A 120 -6.75 3.03 0.52
N VAL A 121 -7.59 2.07 0.90
CA VAL A 121 -7.83 1.70 2.30
C VAL A 121 -6.57 1.13 2.96
N LEU A 122 -5.93 0.15 2.34
CA LEU A 122 -4.71 -0.50 2.82
C LEU A 122 -3.59 0.51 3.05
N SER A 123 -3.36 1.41 2.10
CA SER A 123 -2.33 2.43 2.19
C SER A 123 -2.63 3.49 3.24
N ALA A 124 -3.90 3.88 3.40
CA ALA A 124 -4.32 4.81 4.45
C ALA A 124 -4.10 4.22 5.86
N VAL A 125 -4.50 2.96 6.06
CA VAL A 125 -4.34 2.24 7.34
C VAL A 125 -2.86 2.06 7.66
N SER A 126 -2.08 1.58 6.70
CA SER A 126 -0.64 1.34 6.87
C SER A 126 0.13 2.64 7.17
N ALA A 127 -0.14 3.71 6.42
CA ALA A 127 0.47 5.02 6.67
C ALA A 127 0.09 5.60 8.04
N THR A 128 -1.16 5.40 8.46
CA THR A 128 -1.62 5.83 9.79
C THR A 128 -0.90 5.06 10.89
N ALA A 129 -0.74 3.74 10.75
CA ALA A 129 -0.02 2.92 11.71
C ALA A 129 1.46 3.34 11.83
N GLY A 130 2.14 3.55 10.70
CA GLY A 130 3.51 4.07 10.67
C GLY A 130 3.65 5.43 11.34
N TYR A 131 2.73 6.37 11.05
CA TYR A 131 2.66 7.67 11.70
C TYR A 131 2.48 7.52 13.22
N LEU A 132 1.52 6.70 13.67
CA LEU A 132 1.25 6.52 15.10
C LEU A 132 2.45 5.93 15.84
N ALA A 133 3.11 4.91 15.26
CA ALA A 133 4.31 4.31 15.83
C ALA A 133 5.43 5.34 15.99
N ALA A 134 5.73 6.11 14.94
CA ALA A 134 6.80 7.10 14.95
C ALA A 134 6.48 8.36 15.76
N SER A 135 5.21 8.75 15.87
CA SER A 135 4.80 9.94 16.63
C SER A 135 5.03 9.79 18.14
N ARG A 136 5.12 8.56 18.66
CA ARG A 136 5.41 8.28 20.07
C ARG A 136 6.84 8.66 20.49
N LEU A 137 7.80 8.72 19.55
CA LEU A 137 9.19 9.09 19.82
C LEU A 137 9.48 10.60 19.67
N GLY A 138 8.53 11.37 19.15
CA GLY A 138 8.64 12.80 18.92
C GLY A 138 7.84 13.67 19.91
N ARG A 139 7.20 13.03 20.89
CA ARG A 139 6.68 13.67 22.10
C ARG A 139 7.81 13.79 23.11
#